data_AF-A0A4R2CM56-F1
#
_entry.id   AF-A0A4R2CM56-F1
#
_cell.length_a   1.000
_cell.length_b   1.000
_cell.length_c   1.000
_cell.angle_alpha   90.00
_cell.angle_beta   90.00
_cell.angle_gamma   90.00
#
_symmetry.space_group_name_H-M   'P 1'
#
loop_
_entity.id
_entity.type
_entity.pdbx_description
1 polymer ?
#
loop_
_entity_poly.entity_id
_entity_poly.type
_entity_poly.pdbx_seq_one_letter_code
_entity_poly.pdbx_strand_id
1 'polypeptide(L)'
;MLSGSLFRTPEQASSIGPVIGIGFAMLGGCLWPLEIVPAGVRALGHVTPHAWAVDAWITVLSKDGTVGDIAAPLCVLVLFAAGLLVAASARLHRRLVA
;
A
#
# COMPACT_ATOMS: atom_id res chain seq x y z
N MET A 1 -0.17 -8.20 -12.34
CA MET A 1 -0.71 -7.54 -11.12
C MET A 1 -1.57 -8.53 -10.35
N LEU A 2 -1.56 -8.49 -9.01
CA LEU A 2 -2.36 -9.41 -8.17
C LEU A 2 -3.86 -9.33 -8.47
N SER A 3 -4.40 -8.12 -8.67
CA SER A 3 -5.81 -7.88 -9.03
C SER A 3 -6.26 -8.66 -10.26
N GLY A 4 -5.46 -8.67 -11.33
CA GLY A 4 -5.75 -9.44 -12.56
C GLY A 4 -5.75 -10.96 -12.36
N SER A 5 -5.10 -11.47 -11.32
CA SER A 5 -5.18 -12.89 -10.94
C SER A 5 -6.35 -13.19 -9.98
N LEU A 6 -6.91 -12.15 -9.34
CA LEU A 6 -7.95 -12.26 -8.34
C LEU A 6 -9.35 -12.18 -8.98
N PHE A 7 -9.55 -11.18 -9.83
CA PHE A 7 -10.82 -10.89 -10.49
C PHE A 7 -11.00 -11.76 -11.74
N ARG A 8 -12.27 -12.11 -12.05
CA ARG A 8 -12.59 -12.97 -13.19
C ARG A 8 -12.81 -12.18 -14.48
N THR A 9 -13.19 -10.91 -14.37
CA THR A 9 -13.39 -10.02 -15.52
C THR A 9 -12.69 -8.67 -15.34
N PRO A 10 -12.32 -7.99 -16.44
CA PRO A 10 -11.80 -6.62 -16.39
C PRO A 10 -12.75 -5.64 -15.70
N GLU A 11 -14.07 -5.79 -15.88
CA GLU A 11 -15.09 -4.92 -15.28
C GLU A 11 -15.13 -5.03 -13.76
N GLN A 12 -14.88 -6.22 -13.20
CA GLN A 12 -14.76 -6.39 -11.75
C GLN A 12 -13.53 -5.65 -11.21
N ALA A 13 -12.40 -5.75 -11.91
CA ALA A 13 -11.17 -5.07 -11.52
C ALA A 13 -11.30 -3.55 -11.58
N SER A 14 -11.95 -3.02 -12.63
CA SER A 14 -12.15 -1.58 -12.82
C SER A 14 -13.18 -0.99 -11.85
N SER A 15 -14.15 -1.78 -11.40
CA SER A 15 -15.20 -1.32 -10.48
C SER A 15 -14.79 -1.38 -9.01
N ILE A 16 -14.07 -2.44 -8.60
CA ILE A 16 -13.69 -2.66 -7.19
C ILE A 16 -12.39 -1.94 -6.84
N GLY A 17 -11.45 -1.84 -7.78
CA GLY A 17 -10.14 -1.21 -7.60
C GLY A 17 -10.22 0.20 -7.00
N PRO A 18 -11.04 1.11 -7.54
CA PRO A 18 -11.17 2.47 -7.02
C PRO A 18 -11.70 2.52 -5.58
N VAL A 19 -12.71 1.73 -5.25
CA VAL A 19 -13.31 1.72 -3.90
C VAL A 19 -12.29 1.28 -2.85
N ILE A 20 -11.57 0.18 -3.13
CA ILE A 20 -10.51 -0.30 -2.24
C ILE A 20 -9.36 0.70 -2.18
N GLY A 21 -8.96 1.25 -3.34
CA GLY A 21 -7.88 2.22 -3.45
C GLY A 21 -8.14 3.47 -2.62
N ILE A 22 -9.33 4.05 -2.73
CA ILE A 22 -9.74 5.23 -1.94
C ILE A 22 -9.77 4.89 -0.45
N GLY A 23 -10.33 3.73 -0.06
CA GLY A 23 -10.36 3.31 1.34
C GLY A 23 -8.96 3.18 1.95
N PHE A 24 -8.01 2.61 1.21
CA PHE A 24 -6.61 2.52 1.66
C PHE A 24 -5.88 3.86 1.61
N ALA A 25 -6.17 4.72 0.64
CA ALA A 25 -5.62 6.08 0.58
C ALA A 25 -6.09 6.92 1.79
N MET A 26 -7.35 6.78 2.19
CA MET A 26 -7.91 7.39 3.40
C MET A 26 -7.20 6.87 4.65
N LEU A 27 -7.17 5.54 4.85
CA LEU A 27 -6.54 4.93 6.02
C LEU A 27 -5.04 5.23 6.10
N GLY A 28 -4.36 5.32 4.95
CA GLY A 28 -2.94 5.59 4.84
C GLY A 28 -2.54 7.05 4.89
N GLY A 29 -3.49 7.97 5.08
CA GLY A 29 -3.18 9.39 5.20
C GLY A 29 -2.88 10.13 3.91
N CYS A 30 -3.23 9.56 2.75
CA CYS A 30 -3.08 10.24 1.47
C CYS A 30 -4.15 11.33 1.27
N LEU A 31 -5.31 11.20 1.91
CA LEU A 31 -6.41 12.18 1.81
C LEU A 31 -6.50 13.13 3.02
N TRP A 32 -5.89 12.77 4.14
CA TRP A 32 -5.81 13.60 5.34
C TRP A 32 -4.55 13.28 6.15
N PRO A 33 -4.03 14.22 6.96
CA PRO A 33 -2.87 13.96 7.80
C PRO A 33 -3.18 12.88 8.85
N LEU A 34 -2.27 11.92 9.07
CA LEU A 34 -2.45 10.91 10.13
C LEU A 34 -2.14 11.46 11.53
N GLU A 35 -1.59 12.67 11.66
CA GLU A 35 -1.38 13.28 12.98
C GLU A 35 -2.67 13.74 13.65
N ILE A 36 -3.74 13.99 12.87
CA ILE A 36 -5.02 14.48 13.41
C ILE A 36 -6.01 13.37 13.78
N VAL A 37 -5.70 12.11 13.44
CA VAL A 37 -6.57 10.96 13.74
C VAL A 37 -6.20 10.29 15.08
N PRO A 38 -7.13 9.58 15.75
CA PRO A 38 -6.82 8.85 16.97
C PRO A 38 -5.69 7.83 16.78
N ALA A 39 -4.91 7.57 17.84
CA ALA A 39 -3.75 6.68 17.79
C ALA A 39 -4.06 5.27 17.23
N GLY A 40 -5.24 4.72 17.53
CA GLY A 40 -5.68 3.44 16.97
C GLY A 40 -5.85 3.46 15.45
N VAL A 41 -6.42 4.53 14.90
CA VAL A 41 -6.59 4.71 13.44
C VAL A 41 -5.23 4.91 12.77
N ARG A 42 -4.35 5.70 13.39
CA ARG A 42 -2.97 5.88 12.91
C ARG A 42 -2.22 4.55 12.84
N ALA A 43 -2.32 3.71 13.87
CA ALA A 43 -1.71 2.39 13.88
C ALA A 43 -2.29 1.47 12.78
N LEU A 44 -3.61 1.51 12.57
CA LEU A 44 -4.26 0.78 11.48
C LEU A 44 -3.79 1.26 10.09
N GLY A 45 -3.55 2.56 9.92
CA GLY A 45 -3.00 3.10 8.67
C GLY A 45 -1.67 2.47 8.26
N HIS A 46 -0.81 2.18 9.25
CA HIS A 46 0.50 1.55 9.07
C HIS A 46 0.44 0.05 8.71
N VAL A 47 -0.76 -0.55 8.69
CA VAL A 47 -0.97 -1.87 8.09
C VAL A 47 -0.95 -1.79 6.55
N THR A 48 -1.11 -0.59 5.98
CA THR A 48 -1.09 -0.37 4.53
C THR A 48 0.22 0.27 4.09
N PRO A 49 0.68 0.08 2.84
CA PRO A 49 1.90 0.73 2.35
C PRO A 49 1.76 2.25 2.23
N HIS A 50 0.54 2.77 2.15
CA HIS A 50 0.26 4.20 1.96
C HIS A 50 0.78 5.06 3.12
N ALA A 51 0.56 4.64 4.37
CA ALA A 51 1.04 5.39 5.55
C ALA A 51 2.57 5.51 5.57
N TRP A 52 3.28 4.42 5.26
CA TRP A 52 4.75 4.44 5.18
C TRP A 52 5.25 5.37 4.07
N ALA A 53 4.57 5.40 2.92
CA ALA A 53 4.92 6.30 1.83
C ALA A 53 4.70 7.78 2.24
N VAL A 54 3.57 8.10 2.88
CA VAL A 54 3.26 9.45 3.36
C VAL A 54 4.28 9.91 4.41
N ASP A 55 4.62 9.05 5.37
CA ASP A 55 5.62 9.35 6.41
C ASP A 55 7.02 9.63 5.83
N ALA A 56 7.44 8.83 4.84
CA ALA A 56 8.68 9.07 4.10
C ALA A 56 8.65 10.43 3.39
N TRP A 57 7.52 10.74 2.75
CA TRP A 57 7.34 11.99 2.03
C TRP A 57 7.43 13.22 2.94
N ILE A 58 6.74 13.18 4.08
CA ILE A 58 6.77 14.23 5.10
C ILE A 58 8.20 14.40 5.64
N THR A 59 8.92 13.30 5.85
CA THR A 59 10.30 13.35 6.35
C THR A 59 11.23 14.08 5.39
N VAL A 60 11.17 13.76 4.09
CA VAL A 60 12.03 14.39 3.08
C VAL A 60 11.61 15.83 2.78
N LEU A 61 10.30 16.10 2.67
CA LEU A 61 9.81 17.42 2.22
C LEU A 61 9.62 18.45 3.33
N SER A 62 9.36 18.01 4.56
CA SER A 62 8.95 18.92 5.64
C SER A 62 9.89 18.90 6.85
N LYS A 63 10.85 17.96 6.90
CA LYS A 63 11.78 17.82 8.03
C LYS A 63 13.25 17.86 7.61
N ASP A 64 13.54 18.30 6.38
CA ASP A 64 14.88 18.31 5.80
C ASP A 64 15.61 16.95 5.90
N GLY A 65 14.84 15.85 5.90
CA GLY A 65 15.35 14.50 6.04
C GLY A 65 16.02 14.00 4.77
N THR A 66 17.01 13.13 4.95
CA THR A 66 17.75 12.47 3.88
C THR A 66 17.14 11.12 3.49
N VAL A 67 17.68 10.48 2.45
CA VAL A 67 17.31 9.11 2.07
C VAL A 67 17.60 8.11 3.20
N GLY A 68 18.60 8.38 4.04
CA GLY A 68 18.91 7.55 5.20
C GLY A 68 17.79 7.55 6.23
N ASP A 69 17.14 8.70 6.44
CA ASP A 69 16.07 8.88 7.44
C ASP A 69 14.78 8.15 7.05
N ILE A 70 14.60 7.83 5.77
CA ILE A 70 13.45 7.09 5.25
C ILE A 70 13.77 5.62 4.91
N ALA A 71 14.94 5.11 5.31
CA ALA A 71 15.34 3.73 5.01
C ALA A 71 14.34 2.68 5.53
N ALA A 72 13.78 2.89 6.73
CA ALA A 72 12.77 2.00 7.31
C ALA A 72 11.45 2.00 6.49
N PRO A 73 10.81 3.15 6.21
CA PRO A 73 9.68 3.21 5.28
C PRO A 73 9.95 2.56 3.93
N LEU A 74 11.11 2.82 3.32
CA LEU A 74 11.49 2.22 2.04
C LEU A 74 11.60 0.69 2.13
N CYS A 75 12.19 0.16 3.20
CA CYS A 75 12.26 -1.27 3.44
C CYS A 75 10.87 -1.90 3.52
N VAL A 76 9.94 -1.27 4.26
CA VAL A 76 8.55 -1.75 4.36
C VAL A 76 7.86 -1.73 3.00
N LEU A 77 8.03 -0.68 2.20
CA LEU A 77 7.46 -0.59 0.85
C LEU A 77 7.99 -1.69 -0.07
N VAL A 78 9.30 -1.99 0.00
CA VAL A 78 9.92 -3.10 -0.74
C VAL A 78 9.33 -4.45 -0.30
N LEU A 79 9.13 -4.66 1.00
CA LEU A 79 8.51 -5.89 1.52
C LEU A 79 7.06 -6.04 1.01
N PHE A 80 6.28 -4.96 0.96
CA PHE A 80 4.95 -4.98 0.36
C PHE A 80 4.99 -5.33 -1.13
N ALA A 81 5.89 -4.71 -1.89
CA ALA A 81 6.04 -4.98 -3.32
C ALA A 81 6.41 -6.44 -3.57
N ALA A 82 7.41 -6.96 -2.85
CA ALA A 82 7.85 -8.34 -2.93
C ALA A 82 6.73 -9.31 -2.53
N GLY A 83 6.03 -9.05 -1.41
CA GLY A 83 4.93 -9.89 -0.93
C GLY A 83 3.78 -9.98 -1.92
N LEU A 84 3.34 -8.84 -2.48
CA LEU A 84 2.28 -8.80 -3.49
C LEU A 84 2.70 -9.50 -4.79
N LEU A 85 3.96 -9.35 -5.20
CA LEU A 85 4.50 -10.01 -6.38
C LEU A 85 4.53 -11.53 -6.19
N VAL A 86 5.05 -12.02 -5.06
CA VAL A 86 5.08 -13.44 -4.71
C VAL A 86 3.66 -14.02 -4.66
N ALA A 87 2.73 -13.32 -4.01
CA ALA A 87 1.32 -13.74 -3.94
C ALA A 87 0.68 -13.84 -5.34
N ALA A 88 0.93 -12.85 -6.21
CA ALA A 88 0.42 -12.85 -7.58
C ALA A 88 1.00 -14.02 -8.39
N SER A 89 2.32 -14.22 -8.32
CA SER A 89 3.02 -15.29 -9.04
C SER A 89 2.57 -16.67 -8.57
N ALA A 90 2.47 -16.90 -7.26
CA ALA A 90 2.01 -18.17 -6.71
C ALA A 90 0.57 -18.50 -7.12
N ARG A 91 -0.33 -17.50 -7.12
CA ARG A 91 -1.71 -17.67 -7.55
C ARG A 91 -1.81 -17.94 -9.05
N LEU A 92 -1.04 -17.23 -9.87
CA LEU A 92 -0.98 -17.45 -11.31
C LEU A 92 -0.47 -18.86 -11.63
N HIS A 93 0.60 -19.31 -10.97
CA HIS A 93 1.13 -20.66 -11.14
C HIS A 93 0.08 -21.73 -10.81
N ARG A 94 -0.64 -21.58 -9.69
CA ARG A 94 -1.74 -22.50 -9.32
C ARG A 94 -2.89 -22.52 -10.32
N ARG A 95 -3.14 -21.41 -11.04
CA ARG A 95 -4.18 -21.33 -12.07
C ARG A 95 -3.78 -21.98 -13.39
N LEU A 96 -2.48 -22.07 -13.68
CA LEU A 96 -1.97 -22.63 -14.92
C LEU A 96 -1.72 -24.14 -14.84
N VAL A 97 -1.47 -24.67 -13.63
CA VAL A 97 -1.14 -26.09 -13.40
C VAL A 97 -2.33 -26.90 -12.89
N ALA A 98 -3.44 -26.26 -12.50
CA ALA A 98 -4.71 -26.90 -12.15
C ALA A 98 -5.64 -26.93 -13.35
#